data_AF-A0A2D4HX37-F1
#
_entry.id   AF-A0A2D4HX37-F1
#
_cell.length_a   1.000
_cell.length_b   1.000
_cell.length_c   1.000
_cell.angle_alpha   90.00
_cell.angle_beta   90.00
_cell.angle_gamma   90.00
#
_symmetry.space_group_name_H-M   'P 1'
#
loop_
_entity.id
_entity.type
_entity.pdbx_description
1 polymer ?
#
loop_
_entity_poly.entity_id
_entity_poly.type
_entity_poly.pdbx_seq_one_letter_code
_entity_poly.pdbx_strand_id
1 'polypeptide(L)'
;PSPSQEVQKASNRKMVSHEAMLGGKLAARTSYTLNRSTSLRLEDLTGATLYRRLKEYVLTEDELKEHGYPLPCPERPGRAFVFAVEEKKLTDGSCRICCRCGTEYMVSPSGNCVRKEECIHHWGRLRKQRVPGGWETHYSCCSGAVGSLGCQVAKQHVHD
;
A
#
# COMPACT_ATOMS: atom_id res chain seq x y z
N PRO A 1 -44.55 -44.49 21.01
CA PRO A 1 -43.89 -43.55 20.07
C PRO A 1 -43.32 -42.36 20.84
N SER A 2 -42.01 -42.40 21.07
CA SER A 2 -41.22 -41.44 21.85
C SER A 2 -41.07 -40.08 21.15
N PRO A 3 -40.96 -38.95 21.87
CA PRO A 3 -40.56 -37.69 21.27
C PRO A 3 -39.03 -37.59 21.23
N SER A 4 -38.48 -37.32 20.06
CA SER A 4 -37.04 -37.12 19.82
C SER A 4 -36.57 -35.77 20.39
N GLN A 5 -35.51 -35.77 21.19
CA GLN A 5 -34.84 -34.56 21.67
C GLN A 5 -33.81 -34.09 20.62
N GLU A 6 -34.00 -32.90 20.05
CA GLU A 6 -32.97 -32.21 19.25
C GLU A 6 -31.94 -31.54 20.17
N VAL A 7 -30.68 -31.93 20.04
CA VAL A 7 -29.54 -31.33 20.74
C VAL A 7 -29.09 -30.08 19.99
N GLN A 8 -29.39 -28.89 20.51
CA GLN A 8 -28.85 -27.63 19.99
C GLN A 8 -27.37 -27.49 20.38
N LYS A 9 -26.48 -27.59 19.39
CA LYS A 9 -25.03 -27.41 19.57
C LYS A 9 -24.69 -25.92 19.49
N ALA A 10 -24.53 -25.25 20.64
CA ALA A 10 -24.11 -23.85 20.69
C ALA A 10 -22.70 -23.70 20.07
N SER A 11 -22.63 -23.04 18.91
CA SER A 11 -21.37 -22.66 18.27
C SER A 11 -20.68 -21.60 19.12
N ASN A 12 -19.68 -22.03 19.88
CA ASN A 12 -18.88 -21.18 20.75
C ASN A 12 -17.93 -20.30 19.91
N ARG A 13 -18.44 -19.18 19.36
CA ARG A 13 -17.65 -18.23 18.58
C ARG A 13 -16.80 -17.37 19.52
N LYS A 14 -15.61 -17.86 19.86
CA LYS A 14 -14.65 -17.11 20.67
C LYS A 14 -14.19 -15.87 19.91
N MET A 15 -14.47 -14.68 20.45
CA MET A 15 -13.87 -13.43 19.95
C MET A 15 -12.36 -13.47 20.26
N VAL A 16 -11.55 -13.36 19.22
CA VAL A 16 -10.08 -13.33 19.32
C VAL A 16 -9.65 -11.87 19.18
N SER A 17 -8.85 -11.37 20.13
CA SER A 17 -8.30 -10.02 20.06
C SER A 17 -7.22 -9.92 18.98
N HIS A 18 -7.02 -8.72 18.42
CA HIS A 18 -5.96 -8.44 17.45
C HIS A 18 -4.58 -8.83 17.99
N GLU A 19 -4.32 -8.57 19.27
CA GLU A 19 -3.08 -8.92 19.95
C GLU A 19 -2.86 -10.45 20.03
N ALA A 20 -3.91 -11.23 20.28
CA ALA A 20 -3.81 -12.69 20.30
C ALA A 20 -3.48 -13.26 18.92
N MET A 21 -3.86 -12.58 17.84
CA MET A 21 -3.48 -12.97 16.47
C MET A 21 -2.02 -12.65 16.15
N LEU A 22 -1.49 -11.53 16.65
CA LEU A 22 -0.11 -11.11 16.37
C LEU A 22 0.92 -11.82 17.26
N GLY A 23 0.62 -12.05 18.54
CA GLY A 23 1.59 -12.55 19.51
C GLY A 23 1.40 -14.00 19.97
N GLY A 24 0.34 -14.68 19.53
CA GLY A 24 0.06 -16.07 19.89
C GLY A 24 -0.25 -16.28 21.39
N LYS A 25 -0.25 -17.54 21.83
CA LYS A 25 -0.72 -17.95 23.18
C LYS A 25 0.11 -17.38 24.34
N LEU A 26 1.39 -17.05 24.11
CA LEU A 26 2.25 -16.46 25.15
C LEU A 26 2.00 -14.96 25.33
N ALA A 27 1.69 -14.22 24.26
CA ALA A 27 1.39 -12.78 24.35
C ALA A 27 0.09 -12.49 25.13
N ALA A 28 -0.86 -13.42 25.12
CA ALA A 28 -2.10 -13.30 25.91
C ALA A 28 -1.86 -13.44 27.44
N ARG A 29 -0.67 -13.87 27.89
CA ARG A 29 -0.33 -14.10 29.31
C ARG A 29 0.53 -12.99 29.92
N THR A 30 0.93 -12.00 29.15
CA THR A 30 1.78 -10.90 29.63
C THR A 30 0.93 -9.66 29.85
N SER A 31 0.49 -9.45 31.10
CA SER A 31 -0.12 -8.18 31.49
C SER A 31 0.98 -7.13 31.66
N TYR A 32 1.32 -6.43 30.60
CA TYR A 32 2.06 -5.17 30.76
C TYR A 32 1.03 -4.13 31.16
N THR A 33 1.11 -3.61 32.38
CA THR A 33 0.45 -2.34 32.70
C THR A 33 1.14 -1.27 31.87
N LEU A 34 0.56 -0.94 30.71
CA LEU A 34 0.82 0.34 30.08
C LEU A 34 0.31 1.37 31.08
N ASN A 35 1.21 1.91 31.90
CA ASN A 35 0.98 3.19 32.54
C ASN A 35 0.81 4.18 31.41
N ARG A 36 -0.42 4.29 30.90
CA ARG A 36 -0.84 5.36 30.02
C ARG A 36 -0.74 6.59 30.90
N SER A 37 0.44 7.21 30.87
CA SER A 37 0.76 8.48 31.48
C SER A 37 -0.46 9.36 31.36
N THR A 38 -1.06 9.65 32.51
CA THR A 38 -2.14 10.61 32.76
C THR A 38 -2.69 11.19 31.47
N SER A 39 -3.47 10.38 30.75
CA SER A 39 -4.19 10.86 29.58
C SER A 39 -5.08 11.94 30.15
N LEU A 40 -4.80 13.20 29.81
CA LEU A 40 -5.79 14.26 29.96
C LEU A 40 -7.10 13.67 29.43
N ARG A 41 -8.12 13.70 30.28
CA ARG A 41 -9.46 13.25 29.93
C ARG A 41 -9.80 14.00 28.66
N LEU A 42 -10.06 13.29 27.56
CA LEU A 42 -10.35 13.91 26.27
C LEU A 42 -11.54 14.88 26.40
N GLU A 43 -12.38 14.63 27.42
CA GLU A 43 -13.48 15.45 27.89
C GLU A 43 -13.07 16.90 28.29
N ASP A 44 -11.82 17.15 28.67
CA ASP A 44 -11.33 18.49 29.07
C ASP A 44 -10.78 19.30 27.88
N LEU A 45 -10.56 18.68 26.72
CA LEU A 45 -10.13 19.34 25.50
C LEU A 45 -11.35 19.84 24.70
N THR A 46 -12.10 20.78 25.28
CA THR A 46 -13.21 21.44 24.58
C THR A 46 -12.85 22.87 24.20
N GLY A 47 -13.38 23.31 23.04
CA GLY A 47 -13.30 24.69 22.56
C GLY A 47 -11.88 25.30 22.55
N ALA A 48 -11.72 26.39 23.30
CA ALA A 48 -10.49 27.19 23.30
C ALA A 48 -9.25 26.44 23.82
N THR A 49 -9.43 25.50 24.74
CA THR A 49 -8.32 24.70 25.30
C THR A 49 -7.76 23.76 24.26
N LEU A 50 -8.63 23.09 23.48
CA LEU A 50 -8.22 22.24 22.36
C LEU A 50 -7.52 23.07 21.27
N TYR A 51 -8.13 24.20 20.87
CA TYR A 51 -7.55 25.06 19.84
C TYR A 51 -6.14 25.53 20.20
N ARG A 52 -5.91 25.96 21.45
CA ARG A 52 -4.59 26.43 21.90
C ARG A 52 -3.51 25.34 21.80
N ARG A 53 -3.88 24.10 22.10
CA ARG A 53 -2.98 22.94 21.98
C ARG A 53 -2.72 22.57 20.52
N LEU A 54 -3.75 22.57 19.68
CA LEU A 54 -3.60 22.24 18.26
C LEU A 54 -2.85 23.31 17.48
N LYS A 55 -2.90 24.57 17.93
CA LYS A 55 -2.25 25.69 17.26
C LYS A 55 -0.74 25.50 17.10
N GLU A 56 -0.09 24.80 18.03
CA GLU A 56 1.34 24.48 17.95
C GLU A 56 1.69 23.51 16.82
N TYR A 57 0.69 22.80 16.27
CA TYR A 57 0.84 21.85 15.16
C TYR A 57 0.35 22.42 13.83
N VAL A 58 -0.04 23.70 13.79
CA VAL A 58 -0.44 24.36 12.54
C VAL A 58 0.83 24.72 11.77
N LEU A 59 0.97 24.17 10.58
CA LEU A 59 2.09 24.47 9.68
C LEU A 59 2.10 25.95 9.27
N THR A 60 3.30 26.50 9.18
CA THR A 60 3.53 27.81 8.58
C THR A 60 3.27 27.78 7.07
N GLU A 61 3.07 28.94 6.45
CA GLU A 61 2.83 29.01 5.01
C GLU A 61 4.00 28.43 4.21
N ASP A 62 5.24 28.63 4.67
CA ASP A 62 6.43 28.12 3.97
C ASP A 62 6.55 26.60 4.11
N GLU A 63 6.21 26.01 5.26
CA GLU A 63 6.13 24.55 5.44
C GLU A 63 5.00 23.94 4.60
N LEU A 64 3.86 24.64 4.48
CA LEU A 64 2.78 24.22 3.59
C LEU A 64 3.24 24.19 2.13
N LYS A 65 4.03 25.18 1.70
CA LYS A 65 4.64 25.21 0.36
C LYS A 65 5.63 24.06 0.18
N GLU A 66 6.55 23.88 1.13
CA GLU A 66 7.59 22.85 1.09
C GLU A 66 6.99 21.44 0.99
N HIS A 67 5.93 21.17 1.74
CA HIS A 67 5.26 19.87 1.74
C HIS A 67 4.17 19.73 0.67
N GLY A 68 4.03 20.70 -0.23
CA GLY A 68 3.10 20.62 -1.36
C GLY A 68 1.62 20.66 -0.97
N TYR A 69 1.27 21.31 0.14
CA TYR A 69 -0.13 21.53 0.50
C TYR A 69 -0.78 22.58 -0.42
N PRO A 70 -2.06 22.41 -0.83
CA PRO A 70 -2.77 23.42 -1.61
C PRO A 70 -3.01 24.70 -0.81
N LEU A 71 -2.60 25.84 -1.37
CA LEU A 71 -2.81 27.17 -0.78
C LEU A 71 -3.88 27.96 -1.57
N PRO A 72 -4.69 28.82 -0.92
CA PRO A 72 -5.76 29.57 -1.59
C PRO A 72 -5.22 30.63 -2.56
N CYS A 73 -5.70 30.66 -3.81
CA CYS A 73 -5.25 31.65 -4.79
C CYS A 73 -5.70 33.08 -4.42
N PRO A 74 -4.78 34.06 -4.35
CA PRO A 74 -5.12 35.46 -4.06
C PRO A 74 -6.04 36.09 -5.11
N GLU A 75 -5.83 35.80 -6.41
CA GLU A 75 -6.60 36.46 -7.46
C GLU A 75 -8.00 35.87 -7.68
N ARG A 76 -8.24 34.63 -7.22
CA ARG A 76 -9.39 33.83 -7.67
C ARG A 76 -9.96 32.97 -6.53
N PRO A 77 -11.01 33.44 -5.83
CA PRO A 77 -11.65 32.67 -4.77
C PRO A 77 -12.19 31.33 -5.30
N GLY A 78 -12.08 30.28 -4.48
CA GLY A 78 -12.48 28.92 -4.84
C GLY A 78 -11.44 28.13 -5.65
N ARG A 79 -10.25 28.69 -5.89
CA ARG A 79 -9.12 27.96 -6.47
C ARG A 79 -7.97 27.88 -5.48
N ALA A 80 -7.20 26.80 -5.58
CA ALA A 80 -5.98 26.59 -4.82
C ALA A 80 -4.82 26.33 -5.79
N PHE A 81 -3.61 26.70 -5.36
CA PHE A 81 -2.37 26.44 -6.07
C PHE A 81 -1.46 25.61 -5.18
N VAL A 82 -0.72 24.68 -5.79
CA VAL A 82 0.18 23.77 -5.10
C VAL A 82 1.59 24.12 -5.51
N PHE A 83 2.45 24.40 -4.53
CA PHE A 83 3.88 24.58 -4.74
C PHE A 83 4.52 23.19 -4.78
N ALA A 84 4.22 22.40 -5.81
CA ALA A 84 4.98 21.19 -6.03
C ALA A 84 6.42 21.63 -6.33
N VAL A 85 7.38 21.29 -5.46
CA VAL A 85 8.76 21.10 -5.92
C VAL A 85 8.61 20.21 -7.13
N GLU A 86 9.09 20.66 -8.29
CA GLU A 86 9.06 19.85 -9.50
C GLU A 86 9.61 18.48 -9.11
N GLU A 87 8.71 17.51 -8.88
CA GLU A 87 9.05 16.12 -9.01
C GLU A 87 9.60 16.10 -10.41
N LYS A 88 10.95 16.02 -10.51
CA LYS A 88 11.66 15.91 -11.78
C LYS A 88 10.75 15.09 -12.64
N LYS A 89 10.15 15.70 -13.66
CA LYS A 89 9.27 14.99 -14.55
C LYS A 89 10.14 13.92 -15.16
N LEU A 90 10.14 12.73 -14.56
CA LEU A 90 10.54 11.48 -15.18
C LEU A 90 9.53 11.09 -16.26
N THR A 91 8.60 12.01 -16.56
CA THR A 91 7.63 11.98 -17.62
C THR A 91 7.97 13.10 -18.60
N ASP A 92 9.10 12.96 -19.29
CA ASP A 92 9.00 13.23 -20.72
C ASP A 92 7.84 12.35 -21.21
N GLY A 93 6.84 12.89 -21.93
CA GLY A 93 5.63 12.13 -22.31
C GLY A 93 5.91 10.87 -23.16
N SER A 94 7.18 10.72 -23.54
CA SER A 94 7.83 9.58 -24.16
C SER A 94 8.12 8.42 -23.20
N CYS A 95 8.10 8.58 -21.88
CA CYS A 95 8.43 7.50 -20.96
C CYS A 95 7.20 6.63 -20.62
N ARG A 96 7.33 5.31 -20.78
CA ARG A 96 6.25 4.33 -20.60
C ARG A 96 6.75 3.14 -19.79
N ILE A 97 5.85 2.51 -19.03
CA ILE A 97 6.13 1.26 -18.31
C ILE A 97 5.53 0.09 -19.07
N CYS A 98 6.32 -0.96 -19.29
CA CYS A 98 5.85 -2.13 -20.01
C CYS A 98 4.89 -2.97 -19.18
N CYS A 99 3.68 -3.26 -19.67
CA CYS A 99 2.68 -4.05 -18.94
C CYS A 99 3.05 -5.55 -18.79
N ARG A 100 4.06 -6.04 -19.52
CA ARG A 100 4.54 -7.42 -19.43
C ARG A 100 5.66 -7.62 -18.42
N CYS A 101 6.68 -6.75 -18.46
CA CYS A 101 7.90 -6.90 -17.65
C CYS A 101 8.08 -5.81 -16.59
N GLY A 102 7.27 -4.75 -16.59
CA GLY A 102 7.39 -3.63 -15.66
C GLY A 102 8.59 -2.71 -15.92
N THR A 103 9.41 -2.98 -16.93
CA THR A 103 10.55 -2.14 -17.31
C THR A 103 10.09 -0.86 -17.98
N GLU A 104 10.73 0.24 -17.61
CA GLU A 104 10.56 1.54 -18.24
C GLU A 104 11.22 1.57 -19.64
N TYR A 105 10.54 2.18 -20.62
CA TYR A 105 11.02 2.31 -21.99
C TYR A 105 10.55 3.62 -22.63
N MET A 106 11.29 4.10 -23.63
CA MET A 106 10.98 5.35 -24.35
C MET A 106 10.19 5.10 -25.64
N VAL A 107 9.17 5.91 -25.88
CA VAL A 107 8.38 5.98 -27.11
C VAL A 107 8.53 7.34 -27.79
N SER A 108 8.49 7.35 -29.12
CA SER A 108 8.45 8.57 -29.92
C SER A 108 7.12 9.31 -29.70
N PRO A 109 7.02 10.60 -30.09
CA PRO A 109 5.74 11.31 -30.13
C PRO A 109 4.68 10.62 -31.00
N SER A 110 5.10 9.78 -31.96
CA SER A 110 4.24 8.96 -32.80
C SER A 110 3.84 7.60 -32.18
N GLY A 111 4.26 7.31 -30.94
CA GLY A 111 3.89 6.11 -30.19
C GLY A 111 4.78 4.88 -30.43
N ASN A 112 5.86 4.98 -31.20
CA ASN A 112 6.75 3.85 -31.50
C ASN A 112 7.89 3.76 -30.48
N CYS A 113 8.31 2.54 -30.13
CA CYS A 113 9.49 2.35 -29.26
C CYS A 113 10.75 2.97 -29.91
N VAL A 114 11.41 3.90 -29.19
CA VAL A 114 12.62 4.60 -29.68
C VAL A 114 13.81 3.65 -29.75
N ARG A 115 13.93 2.76 -28.75
CA ARG A 115 15.02 1.78 -28.65
C ARG A 115 14.51 0.38 -28.99
N LYS A 116 15.36 -0.42 -29.65
CA LYS A 116 15.10 -1.85 -29.94
C LYS A 116 15.50 -2.71 -28.74
N GLU A 117 14.93 -2.41 -27.58
CA GLU A 117 15.14 -3.23 -26.39
C GLU A 117 14.18 -4.41 -26.40
N GLU A 118 14.72 -5.59 -26.08
CA GLU A 118 13.94 -6.81 -26.01
C GLU A 118 13.20 -6.89 -24.67
N CYS A 119 11.90 -7.16 -24.73
CA CYS A 119 11.07 -7.34 -23.55
C CYS A 119 11.20 -8.78 -23.05
N ILE A 120 11.92 -8.96 -21.94
CA ILE A 120 12.08 -10.25 -21.26
C ILE A 120 11.03 -10.36 -20.15
N HIS A 121 10.06 -11.25 -20.29
CA HIS A 121 8.93 -11.35 -19.37
C HIS A 121 8.51 -12.79 -19.07
N HIS A 122 7.74 -12.96 -18.00
CA HIS A 122 6.99 -14.19 -17.73
C HIS A 122 5.58 -14.03 -18.29
N TRP A 123 5.09 -14.98 -19.07
CA TRP A 123 3.68 -15.02 -19.45
C TRP A 123 2.83 -15.80 -18.42
N GLY A 124 3.48 -16.66 -17.63
CA GLY A 124 2.83 -17.47 -16.60
C GLY A 124 2.61 -16.70 -15.30
N ARG A 125 1.54 -17.03 -14.60
CA ARG A 125 1.23 -16.49 -13.27
C ARG A 125 2.06 -17.18 -12.19
N LEU A 126 2.26 -16.50 -11.07
CA LEU A 126 2.84 -17.10 -9.86
C LEU A 126 1.92 -18.18 -9.30
N ARG A 127 2.46 -19.37 -9.04
CA ARG A 127 1.78 -20.53 -8.48
C ARG A 127 2.52 -21.01 -7.24
N LYS A 128 1.76 -21.30 -6.17
CA LYS A 128 2.29 -21.96 -4.97
C LYS A 128 2.35 -23.47 -5.22
N GLN A 129 3.51 -24.07 -4.97
CA GLN A 129 3.75 -25.50 -5.07
C GLN A 129 4.22 -26.03 -3.73
N ARG A 130 3.68 -27.20 -3.34
CA ARG A 130 4.12 -27.90 -2.14
C ARG A 130 5.41 -28.64 -2.45
N VAL A 131 6.44 -28.43 -1.62
CA VAL A 131 7.75 -29.08 -1.73
C VAL A 131 8.14 -29.70 -0.38
N PRO A 132 9.08 -30.66 -0.34
CA PRO A 132 9.66 -31.10 0.92
C PRO A 132 10.29 -29.90 1.64
N GLY A 133 9.81 -29.59 2.84
CA GLY A 133 10.28 -28.43 3.61
C GLY A 133 9.36 -27.20 3.57
N GLY A 134 8.28 -27.20 2.78
CA GLY A 134 7.27 -26.14 2.86
C GLY A 134 6.52 -25.86 1.56
N TRP A 135 6.29 -24.56 1.32
CA TRP A 135 5.64 -24.06 0.11
C TRP A 135 6.60 -23.12 -0.59
N GLU A 136 6.80 -23.34 -1.88
CA GLU A 136 7.55 -22.43 -2.73
C GLU A 136 6.62 -21.80 -3.76
N THR A 137 6.97 -20.60 -4.24
CA THR A 137 6.19 -19.86 -5.23
C THR A 137 7.02 -19.67 -6.48
N HIS A 138 6.52 -20.17 -7.60
CA HIS A 138 7.22 -20.14 -8.89
C HIS A 138 6.31 -19.65 -10.00
N TYR A 139 6.90 -19.15 -11.08
CA TYR A 139 6.17 -18.84 -12.29
C TYR A 139 5.70 -20.13 -12.99
N SER A 140 4.43 -20.19 -13.37
CA SER A 140 3.85 -21.33 -14.08
C SER A 140 4.39 -21.54 -15.50
N CYS A 141 5.06 -20.55 -16.10
CA CYS A 141 5.62 -20.64 -17.44
C CYS A 141 6.97 -21.37 -17.49
N CYS A 142 7.79 -21.32 -16.43
CA CYS A 142 9.15 -21.86 -16.44
C CYS A 142 9.61 -22.42 -15.09
N SER A 143 8.77 -22.41 -14.07
CA SER A 143 9.13 -22.72 -12.67
C SER A 143 10.22 -21.83 -12.09
N GLY A 144 10.47 -20.65 -12.69
CA GLY A 144 11.39 -19.65 -12.15
C GLY A 144 10.91 -19.11 -10.80
N ALA A 145 11.85 -18.76 -9.92
CA ALA A 145 11.55 -18.18 -8.61
C ALA A 145 11.00 -16.75 -8.74
N VAL A 146 10.35 -16.26 -7.68
CA VAL A 146 9.91 -14.85 -7.61
C VAL A 146 11.13 -13.94 -7.75
N GLY A 147 11.05 -12.97 -8.67
CA GLY A 147 12.16 -12.06 -8.99
C GLY A 147 13.17 -12.58 -10.01
N SER A 148 13.03 -13.82 -10.52
CA SER A 148 13.87 -14.29 -11.62
C SER A 148 13.58 -13.53 -12.92
N LEU A 149 14.58 -13.42 -13.79
CA LEU A 149 14.40 -12.90 -15.15
C LEU A 149 13.29 -13.66 -15.91
N GLY A 150 12.62 -12.96 -16.81
CA GLY A 150 11.56 -13.52 -17.65
C GLY A 150 12.04 -14.69 -18.51
N CYS A 151 11.16 -15.66 -18.75
CA CYS A 151 11.48 -16.83 -19.56
C CYS A 151 11.13 -16.70 -21.05
N GLN A 152 10.53 -15.59 -21.46
CA GLN A 152 10.17 -15.31 -22.85
C GLN A 152 10.72 -13.95 -23.26
N VAL A 153 11.17 -13.87 -24.51
CA VAL A 153 11.70 -12.65 -25.12
C VAL A 153 10.76 -12.18 -26.23
N ALA A 154 10.38 -10.91 -26.19
CA ALA A 154 9.63 -10.23 -27.25
C ALA A 154 10.47 -9.09 -27.84
N LYS A 155 10.27 -8.79 -29.12
CA LYS A 155 11.09 -7.80 -29.85
C LYS A 155 10.96 -6.37 -29.31
N GLN A 156 9.85 -6.06 -28.63
CA GLN A 156 9.52 -4.73 -28.15
C GLN A 156 8.68 -4.79 -26.87
N HIS A 157 8.79 -3.73 -26.07
CA HIS A 157 7.93 -3.45 -24.92
C HIS A 157 6.54 -2.98 -25.38
N VAL A 158 5.54 -3.10 -24.51
CA VAL A 158 4.14 -2.77 -24.79
C VAL A 158 3.50 -2.03 -23.61
N HIS A 159 2.60 -1.09 -23.91
CA HIS A 159 1.80 -0.32 -22.94
C HIS A 159 0.31 -0.65 -23.16
N ASP A 160 -0.50 -0.54 -22.10
CA ASP A 160 -1.96 -0.79 -22.12
C ASP A 160 -2.76 0.48 -22.43
#